data_AF-A0A7Z9DVT8-F1
#
_entry.id   AF-A0A7Z9DVT8-F1
#
_cell.length_a   1.000
_cell.length_b   1.000
_cell.length_c   1.000
_cell.angle_alpha   90.00
_cell.angle_beta   90.00
_cell.angle_gamma   90.00
#
_symmetry.space_group_name_H-M   'P 1'
#
loop_
_entity.id
_entity.type
_entity.pdbx_description
1 polymer ?
#
loop_
_entity_poly.entity_id
_entity_poly.type
_entity_poly.pdbx_seq_one_letter_code
_entity_poly.pdbx_strand_id
1 'polypeptide(L)'
;MNLKNLKITWTQEDNIVYLHLNNDKFYFEAPEGYQINEVDHEVKELAIFHLLWYMGYFEKIGAYEYPSHIHNKINKPLRGQNIGLAFSNGNDSCASLLCLPADQTIPIYCCRDFSKESSVKVIQQILNKSKAPFNICIEDCVNYNYNALRFMEKAKIKNLKIVKTDFELIRPYILNNENKNYSYGFHSGIGYSAIIILLSQFYNIGHIALGGIMESVFLGTGHRFIDVIDKKRKGESLFIRWHRIYKAYGYNFFYPLGGCSEVITTKIINQSPFKGTACSCNRKIENDKNYCENCFKCFRNLGMQGKLINYNLSWGSVLYKFPLKMATSSTYAAQKCGYTNEFLEQYKDIDLSYLEKYYTPYLEEENNIIDMVPNTFREYVKNKLQEYGIKPMNENDINKLIHCGDYFDNEKYNNLHIKTKDDLVKYLKK
;
A
#
# COMPACT_ATOMS: atom_id res chain seq x y z
N MET A 1 18.79 -9.13 -17.01
CA MET A 1 18.21 -10.47 -17.22
C MET A 1 16.96 -10.32 -18.06
N ASN A 2 16.79 -11.08 -19.15
CA ASN A 2 15.53 -11.10 -19.88
C ASN A 2 14.53 -11.95 -19.06
N LEU A 3 13.53 -11.31 -18.46
CA LEU A 3 12.57 -12.02 -17.59
C LEU A 3 11.73 -13.03 -18.37
N LYS A 4 11.66 -12.93 -19.70
CA LYS A 4 11.00 -13.93 -20.56
C LYS A 4 11.70 -15.30 -20.56
N ASN A 5 12.94 -15.37 -20.10
CA ASN A 5 13.70 -16.62 -20.01
C ASN A 5 13.65 -17.25 -18.61
N LEU A 6 12.92 -16.65 -17.66
CA LEU A 6 12.76 -17.23 -16.34
C LEU A 6 11.99 -18.54 -16.46
N LYS A 7 12.55 -19.63 -15.91
CA LYS A 7 11.79 -20.85 -15.67
C LYS A 7 10.96 -20.64 -14.42
N ILE A 8 9.64 -20.56 -14.57
CA ILE A 8 8.70 -20.33 -13.48
C ILE A 8 7.81 -21.55 -13.33
N THR A 9 7.81 -22.17 -12.16
CA THR A 9 6.92 -23.30 -11.85
C THR A 9 6.41 -23.21 -10.41
N TRP A 10 5.29 -23.89 -10.16
CA TRP A 10 4.69 -24.00 -8.83
C TRP A 10 4.76 -25.44 -8.36
N THR A 11 5.17 -25.67 -7.11
CA THR A 11 5.04 -26.96 -6.43
C THR A 11 4.48 -26.76 -5.03
N GLN A 12 4.07 -27.84 -4.38
CA GLN A 12 3.62 -27.80 -2.99
C GLN A 12 4.10 -29.05 -2.26
N GLU A 13 4.54 -28.86 -1.03
CA GLU A 13 4.95 -29.89 -0.07
C GLU A 13 4.16 -29.61 1.21
N ASP A 14 3.28 -30.53 1.60
CA ASP A 14 2.32 -30.33 2.70
C ASP A 14 1.52 -29.02 2.54
N ASN A 15 1.63 -28.10 3.48
CA ASN A 15 1.00 -26.78 3.46
C ASN A 15 1.94 -25.68 2.94
N ILE A 16 3.11 -26.01 2.38
CA ILE A 16 4.07 -25.03 1.86
C ILE A 16 4.02 -25.04 0.34
N VAL A 17 3.68 -23.90 -0.24
CA VAL A 17 3.65 -23.71 -1.69
C VAL A 17 4.93 -23.00 -2.12
N TYR A 18 5.61 -23.56 -3.10
CA TYR A 18 6.84 -23.03 -3.66
C TYR A 18 6.61 -22.44 -5.05
N LEU A 19 7.07 -21.20 -5.23
CA LEU A 19 7.32 -20.58 -6.52
C LEU A 19 8.80 -20.77 -6.89
N HIS A 20 9.07 -21.57 -7.91
CA HIS A 20 10.41 -21.75 -8.43
C HIS A 20 10.71 -20.66 -9.45
N LEU A 21 11.80 -19.94 -9.26
CA LEU A 21 12.37 -19.01 -10.24
C LEU A 21 13.77 -19.51 -10.61
N ASN A 22 13.89 -20.13 -11.78
CA ASN A 22 15.07 -20.89 -12.21
C ASN A 22 15.35 -22.09 -11.29
N ASN A 23 16.41 -22.01 -10.48
CA ASN A 23 16.88 -23.10 -9.60
C ASN A 23 16.67 -22.77 -8.11
N ASP A 24 16.04 -21.63 -7.80
CA ASP A 24 15.75 -21.21 -6.43
C ASP A 24 14.24 -21.15 -6.21
N LYS A 25 13.82 -21.35 -4.97
CA LYS A 25 12.41 -21.40 -4.59
C LYS A 25 12.08 -20.36 -3.53
N PHE A 26 10.96 -19.69 -3.74
CA PHE A 26 10.28 -18.77 -2.82
C PHE A 26 9.01 -19.46 -2.33
N TYR A 27 8.47 -19.09 -1.18
CA TYR A 27 7.33 -19.81 -0.61
C TYR A 27 6.28 -18.91 0.01
N PHE A 28 5.11 -19.53 0.22
CA PHE A 28 4.17 -19.12 1.24
C PHE A 28 3.58 -20.34 1.96
N GLU A 29 3.16 -20.16 3.21
CA GLU A 29 2.41 -21.17 3.98
C GLU A 29 0.91 -21.04 3.64
N ALA A 30 0.40 -22.03 2.90
CA ALA A 30 -0.99 -22.12 2.51
C ALA A 30 -1.88 -22.60 3.67
N PRO A 31 -3.18 -22.26 3.67
CA PRO A 31 -4.12 -22.79 4.66
C PRO A 31 -4.32 -24.29 4.48
N GLU A 32 -4.75 -24.97 5.55
CA GLU A 32 -5.08 -26.39 5.51
C GLU A 32 -6.13 -26.69 4.43
N GLY A 33 -5.91 -27.76 3.66
CA GLY A 33 -6.77 -28.16 2.55
C GLY A 33 -6.53 -27.41 1.23
N TYR A 34 -5.70 -26.37 1.20
CA TYR A 34 -5.33 -25.70 -0.04
C TYR A 34 -4.43 -26.56 -0.92
N GLN A 35 -4.64 -26.54 -2.23
CA GLN A 35 -3.85 -27.28 -3.21
C GLN A 35 -3.50 -26.41 -4.43
N ILE A 36 -2.21 -26.14 -4.67
CA ILE A 36 -1.74 -25.26 -5.76
C ILE A 36 -1.97 -25.85 -7.16
N ASN A 37 -2.08 -27.17 -7.26
CA ASN A 37 -2.39 -27.86 -8.52
C ASN A 37 -3.87 -27.68 -8.92
N GLU A 38 -4.77 -27.43 -7.96
CA GLU A 38 -6.18 -27.11 -8.18
C GLU A 38 -6.40 -25.64 -8.56
N VAL A 39 -5.44 -24.76 -8.29
CA VAL A 39 -5.52 -23.35 -8.69
C VAL A 39 -5.39 -23.22 -10.20
N ASP A 40 -6.32 -22.49 -10.81
CA ASP A 40 -6.34 -22.24 -12.26
C ASP A 40 -5.02 -21.66 -12.73
N HIS A 41 -4.56 -22.12 -13.90
CA HIS A 41 -3.32 -21.62 -14.52
C HIS A 41 -3.31 -20.09 -14.67
N GLU A 42 -4.41 -19.51 -15.13
CA GLU A 42 -4.55 -18.06 -15.32
C GLU A 42 -4.50 -17.25 -14.00
N VAL A 43 -4.94 -17.84 -12.89
CA VAL A 43 -4.83 -17.23 -11.55
C VAL A 43 -3.37 -17.22 -11.09
N LYS A 44 -2.65 -18.33 -11.32
CA LYS A 44 -1.20 -18.41 -11.05
C LYS A 44 -0.40 -17.40 -11.88
N GLU A 45 -0.74 -17.25 -13.16
CA GLU A 45 -0.10 -16.26 -14.04
C GLU A 45 -0.36 -14.82 -13.59
N LEU A 46 -1.60 -14.49 -13.20
CA LEU A 46 -1.90 -13.16 -12.66
C LEU A 46 -1.11 -12.87 -11.37
N ALA A 47 -0.95 -13.86 -10.50
CA ALA A 47 -0.10 -13.71 -9.31
C ALA A 47 1.37 -13.48 -9.67
N ILE A 48 1.95 -14.24 -10.61
CA ILE A 48 3.32 -14.03 -11.12
C ILE A 48 3.46 -12.62 -11.70
N PHE A 49 2.49 -12.17 -12.48
CA PHE A 49 2.47 -10.81 -13.02
C PHE A 49 2.57 -9.76 -11.91
N HIS A 50 1.82 -9.90 -10.83
CA HIS A 50 1.90 -8.98 -9.69
C HIS A 50 3.26 -8.99 -8.97
N LEU A 51 3.92 -10.15 -8.94
CA LEU A 51 5.26 -10.28 -8.36
C LEU A 51 6.34 -9.65 -9.25
N LEU A 52 6.19 -9.71 -10.58
CA LEU A 52 7.26 -9.42 -11.53
C LEU A 52 7.02 -8.21 -12.46
N TRP A 53 5.81 -7.64 -12.52
CA TRP A 53 5.40 -6.65 -13.53
C TRP A 53 6.40 -5.49 -13.66
N TYR A 54 6.68 -4.80 -12.55
CA TYR A 54 7.61 -3.66 -12.54
C TYR A 54 9.08 -4.03 -12.80
N MET A 55 9.41 -5.31 -12.88
CA MET A 55 10.73 -5.78 -13.23
C MET A 55 10.88 -5.97 -14.76
N GLY A 56 9.79 -5.82 -15.52
CA GLY A 56 9.76 -6.00 -16.98
C GLY A 56 9.02 -7.27 -17.43
N TYR A 57 8.31 -7.97 -16.54
CA TYR A 57 7.55 -9.17 -16.89
C TYR A 57 6.16 -8.78 -17.41
N PHE A 58 6.13 -8.27 -18.64
CA PHE A 58 4.91 -7.91 -19.34
C PHE A 58 5.12 -7.93 -20.85
N GLU A 59 4.02 -7.97 -21.58
CA GLU A 59 3.96 -7.67 -23.01
C GLU A 59 3.32 -6.31 -23.26
N LYS A 60 3.79 -5.61 -24.29
CA LYS A 60 3.22 -4.34 -24.73
C LYS A 60 2.45 -4.55 -26.02
N ILE A 61 1.15 -4.26 -26.02
CA ILE A 61 0.34 -4.18 -27.24
C ILE A 61 -0.27 -2.79 -27.32
N GLY A 62 0.16 -2.05 -28.34
CA GLY A 62 -0.12 -0.61 -28.46
C GLY A 62 0.40 0.14 -27.23
N ALA A 63 -0.49 0.88 -26.57
CA ALA A 63 -0.18 1.65 -25.36
C ALA A 63 -0.35 0.85 -24.05
N TYR A 64 -0.71 -0.43 -24.12
CA TYR A 64 -1.10 -1.23 -22.95
C TYR A 64 -0.09 -2.31 -22.61
N GLU A 65 0.14 -2.50 -21.30
CA GLU A 65 0.95 -3.57 -20.74
C GLU A 65 0.05 -4.71 -20.23
N TYR A 66 0.44 -5.95 -20.53
CA TYR A 66 -0.29 -7.18 -20.20
C TYR A 66 0.65 -8.22 -19.56
N PRO A 67 0.13 -9.17 -18.77
CA PRO A 67 0.89 -10.36 -18.41
C PRO A 67 1.45 -11.03 -19.66
N SER A 68 2.75 -11.34 -19.68
CA SER A 68 3.49 -11.70 -20.89
C SER A 68 3.05 -13.00 -21.58
N HIS A 69 2.08 -13.71 -21.03
CA HIS A 69 1.53 -14.95 -21.57
C HIS A 69 0.01 -14.92 -21.77
N ILE A 70 -0.64 -13.76 -21.60
CA ILE A 70 -2.10 -13.70 -21.64
C ILE A 70 -2.57 -12.58 -22.57
N HIS A 71 -2.86 -12.99 -23.81
CA HIS A 71 -3.56 -12.19 -24.81
C HIS A 71 -4.89 -12.84 -25.23
N ASN A 72 -5.89 -11.95 -25.31
CA ASN A 72 -7.16 -12.03 -26.04
C ASN A 72 -8.34 -12.75 -25.35
N LYS A 73 -9.33 -11.94 -24.93
CA LYS A 73 -10.72 -12.32 -24.60
C LYS A 73 -10.98 -13.11 -23.33
N ILE A 74 -10.16 -12.94 -22.29
CA ILE A 74 -10.60 -13.36 -20.95
C ILE A 74 -11.57 -12.28 -20.45
N ASN A 75 -12.87 -12.50 -20.64
CA ASN A 75 -13.94 -11.81 -19.91
C ASN A 75 -14.62 -12.89 -19.09
N LYS A 76 -14.02 -13.23 -17.96
CA LYS A 76 -14.56 -14.27 -17.09
C LYS A 76 -15.71 -13.69 -16.26
N PRO A 77 -16.73 -14.51 -15.92
CA PRO A 77 -17.66 -14.12 -14.87
C PRO A 77 -16.91 -13.89 -13.56
N LEU A 78 -17.53 -13.14 -12.66
CA LEU A 78 -16.97 -12.90 -11.33
C LEU A 78 -16.74 -14.24 -10.62
N ARG A 79 -15.52 -14.47 -10.13
CA ARG A 79 -15.08 -15.77 -9.59
C ARG A 79 -15.59 -16.10 -8.20
N GLY A 80 -16.07 -15.11 -7.46
CA GLY A 80 -16.52 -15.31 -6.09
C GLY A 80 -17.24 -14.10 -5.53
N GLN A 81 -17.65 -14.19 -4.27
CA GLN A 81 -18.49 -13.18 -3.61
C GLN A 81 -17.75 -12.47 -2.48
N ASN A 82 -16.70 -13.10 -1.91
CA ASN A 82 -15.97 -12.55 -0.78
C ASN A 82 -14.97 -11.47 -1.21
N ILE A 83 -14.59 -10.65 -0.23
CA ILE A 83 -13.60 -9.60 -0.36
C ILE A 83 -12.28 -10.08 0.25
N GLY A 84 -11.23 -10.20 -0.56
CA GLY A 84 -9.86 -10.36 -0.08
C GLY A 84 -9.24 -8.99 0.16
N LEU A 85 -9.01 -8.62 1.42
CA LEU A 85 -8.38 -7.35 1.78
C LEU A 85 -6.89 -7.56 2.06
N ALA A 86 -6.02 -6.85 1.32
CA ALA A 86 -4.59 -6.79 1.65
C ALA A 86 -4.42 -5.98 2.95
N PHE A 87 -4.28 -6.72 4.05
CA PHE A 87 -4.26 -6.17 5.39
C PHE A 87 -2.81 -5.93 5.84
N SER A 88 -2.55 -4.79 6.50
CA SER A 88 -1.18 -4.39 6.88
C SER A 88 -1.01 -3.97 8.34
N ASN A 89 -2.10 -3.96 9.13
CA ASN A 89 -2.18 -3.32 10.45
C ASN A 89 -1.99 -1.79 10.48
N GLY A 90 -1.72 -1.14 9.34
CA GLY A 90 -1.76 0.32 9.26
C GLY A 90 -3.19 0.86 9.45
N ASN A 91 -3.30 2.10 9.92
CA ASN A 91 -4.57 2.82 10.09
C ASN A 91 -5.46 2.68 8.85
N ASP A 92 -4.88 2.80 7.65
CA ASP A 92 -5.60 2.75 6.38
C ASP A 92 -6.25 1.39 6.12
N SER A 93 -5.48 0.30 6.22
CA SER A 93 -6.03 -1.05 6.06
C SER A 93 -7.01 -1.44 7.17
N CYS A 94 -6.81 -0.94 8.39
CA CYS A 94 -7.73 -1.17 9.51
C CYS A 94 -9.04 -0.40 9.33
N ALA A 95 -8.98 0.85 8.85
CA ALA A 95 -10.16 1.64 8.52
C ALA A 95 -10.93 1.02 7.35
N SER A 96 -10.22 0.55 6.32
CA SER A 96 -10.84 -0.20 5.22
C SER A 96 -11.57 -1.44 5.72
N LEU A 97 -10.96 -2.22 6.62
CA LEU A 97 -11.62 -3.39 7.21
C LEU A 97 -12.91 -3.01 7.96
N LEU A 98 -12.91 -1.90 8.71
CA LEU A 98 -14.09 -1.40 9.43
C LEU A 98 -15.19 -0.87 8.51
N CYS A 99 -14.84 -0.46 7.29
CA CYS A 99 -15.79 0.08 6.30
C CYS A 99 -16.24 -0.97 5.27
N LEU A 100 -15.86 -2.24 5.43
CA LEU A 100 -16.31 -3.34 4.59
C LEU A 100 -17.24 -4.30 5.36
N PRO A 101 -18.09 -5.09 4.68
CA PRO A 101 -18.94 -6.09 5.32
C PRO A 101 -18.11 -7.15 6.04
N ALA A 102 -18.25 -7.26 7.36
CA ALA A 102 -17.39 -8.11 8.20
C ALA A 102 -17.58 -9.62 7.95
N ASP A 103 -18.74 -10.01 7.45
CA ASP A 103 -19.12 -11.38 7.09
C ASP A 103 -18.56 -11.82 5.72
N GLN A 104 -18.34 -10.88 4.81
CA GLN A 104 -17.80 -11.15 3.46
C GLN A 104 -16.31 -10.81 3.32
N THR A 105 -15.73 -10.10 4.28
CA THR A 105 -14.32 -9.65 4.21
C THR A 105 -13.38 -10.63 4.87
N ILE A 106 -12.36 -11.03 4.11
CA ILE A 106 -11.27 -11.90 4.53
C ILE A 106 -9.99 -11.05 4.52
N PRO A 107 -9.60 -10.47 5.66
CA PRO A 107 -8.34 -9.75 5.75
C PRO A 107 -7.18 -10.75 5.68
N ILE A 108 -6.24 -10.51 4.78
CA ILE A 108 -5.06 -11.34 4.55
C ILE A 108 -3.82 -10.50 4.85
N TYR A 109 -3.07 -10.90 5.87
CA TYR A 109 -1.79 -10.31 6.23
C TYR A 109 -0.65 -11.17 5.72
N CYS A 110 0.19 -10.59 4.85
CA CYS A 110 1.44 -11.22 4.43
C CYS A 110 2.50 -11.04 5.53
N CYS A 111 2.72 -12.09 6.31
CA CYS A 111 3.72 -12.13 7.37
C CYS A 111 5.09 -12.47 6.75
N ARG A 112 6.06 -11.55 6.88
CA ARG A 112 7.40 -11.77 6.30
C ARG A 112 8.10 -12.90 7.05
N ASP A 113 8.41 -13.99 6.38
CA ASP A 113 9.12 -15.10 7.01
C ASP A 113 10.28 -15.55 6.13
N PHE A 114 11.50 -15.23 6.56
CA PHE A 114 12.74 -15.58 5.87
C PHE A 114 13.50 -16.70 6.58
N SER A 115 12.83 -17.47 7.44
CA SER A 115 13.47 -18.50 8.28
C SER A 115 13.75 -19.82 7.54
N LYS A 116 13.09 -20.08 6.40
CA LYS A 116 13.29 -21.32 5.65
C LYS A 116 14.69 -21.35 5.01
N GLU A 117 15.24 -22.56 4.87
CA GLU A 117 16.55 -22.78 4.25
C GLU A 117 16.64 -22.17 2.83
N SER A 118 15.56 -22.29 2.04
CA SER A 118 15.49 -21.69 0.70
C SER A 118 15.62 -20.17 0.73
N SER A 119 14.99 -19.51 1.70
CA SER A 119 15.06 -18.06 1.89
C SER A 119 16.45 -17.62 2.31
N VAL A 120 17.08 -18.35 3.24
CA VAL A 120 18.47 -18.08 3.67
C VAL A 120 19.45 -18.18 2.51
N LYS A 121 19.32 -19.23 1.68
CA LYS A 121 20.12 -19.39 0.45
C LYS A 121 19.92 -18.22 -0.51
N VAL A 122 18.68 -17.79 -0.74
CA VAL A 122 18.36 -16.63 -1.59
C VAL A 122 18.99 -15.35 -1.03
N ILE A 123 18.91 -15.12 0.28
CA ILE A 123 19.52 -13.96 0.94
C ILE A 123 21.03 -13.96 0.74
N GLN A 124 21.71 -15.10 0.91
CA GLN A 124 23.15 -15.21 0.67
C GLN A 124 23.51 -14.86 -0.78
N GLN A 125 22.72 -15.33 -1.75
CA GLN A 125 22.94 -14.97 -3.15
C GLN A 125 22.75 -13.47 -3.41
N ILE A 126 21.74 -12.86 -2.79
CA ILE A 126 21.49 -11.42 -2.88
C ILE A 126 22.69 -10.63 -2.32
N LEU A 127 23.21 -11.05 -1.17
CA LEU A 127 24.38 -10.44 -0.52
C LEU A 127 25.62 -10.58 -1.39
N ASN A 128 25.86 -11.75 -1.98
CA ASN A 128 27.01 -11.99 -2.85
C ASN A 128 27.01 -11.14 -4.14
N LYS A 129 25.82 -10.76 -4.65
CA LYS A 129 25.68 -9.88 -5.82
C LYS A 129 25.93 -8.40 -5.50
N SER A 130 25.94 -8.02 -4.22
CA SER A 130 25.98 -6.64 -3.77
C SER A 130 27.37 -6.26 -3.24
N LYS A 131 28.00 -5.24 -3.82
CA LYS A 131 29.27 -4.66 -3.30
C LYS A 131 29.05 -3.62 -2.20
N ALA A 132 27.86 -3.03 -2.10
CA ALA A 132 27.52 -2.08 -1.04
C ALA A 132 26.94 -2.83 0.17
N PRO A 133 27.06 -2.28 1.41
CA PRO A 133 26.46 -2.88 2.59
C PRO A 133 24.96 -3.03 2.39
N PHE A 134 24.52 -4.26 2.13
CA PHE A 134 23.15 -4.58 1.85
C PHE A 134 22.52 -5.17 3.11
N ASN A 135 22.01 -4.28 3.96
CA ASN A 135 21.35 -4.68 5.19
C ASN A 135 19.94 -5.19 4.87
N ILE A 136 19.82 -6.43 4.36
CA ILE A 136 18.68 -7.25 4.80
C ILE A 136 18.98 -7.56 6.25
N CYS A 137 18.53 -6.68 7.14
CA CYS A 137 18.52 -7.02 8.54
C CYS A 137 17.32 -7.95 8.75
N ILE A 138 17.57 -9.24 9.00
CA ILE A 138 16.53 -10.18 9.43
C ILE A 138 15.76 -9.57 10.63
N GLU A 139 16.46 -8.83 11.49
CA GLU A 139 15.87 -8.09 12.60
C GLU A 139 14.84 -7.06 12.13
N ASP A 140 15.05 -6.33 11.03
CA ASP A 140 14.05 -5.39 10.51
C ASP A 140 12.77 -6.09 10.04
N CYS A 141 12.89 -7.33 9.55
CA CYS A 141 11.75 -8.13 9.13
C CYS A 141 10.96 -8.63 10.35
N VAL A 142 11.67 -9.13 11.37
CA VAL A 142 11.10 -9.47 12.68
C VAL A 142 10.43 -8.26 13.30
N ASN A 143 11.09 -7.09 13.28
CA ASN A 143 10.60 -5.84 13.82
C ASN A 143 9.31 -5.38 13.12
N TYR A 144 9.22 -5.56 11.80
CA TYR A 144 8.03 -5.19 11.05
C TYR A 144 6.81 -6.04 11.42
N ASN A 145 6.99 -7.36 11.51
CA ASN A 145 5.89 -8.25 11.89
C ASN A 145 5.52 -8.09 13.36
N TYR A 146 6.49 -7.77 14.23
CA TYR A 146 6.28 -7.70 15.69
C TYR A 146 5.09 -6.83 16.07
N ASN A 147 5.04 -5.58 15.58
CA ASN A 147 3.94 -4.67 15.90
C ASN A 147 2.60 -5.15 15.32
N ALA A 148 2.63 -5.74 14.11
CA ALA A 148 1.43 -6.24 13.44
C ALA A 148 0.83 -7.45 14.17
N LEU A 149 1.66 -8.43 14.52
CA LEU A 149 1.21 -9.64 15.22
C LEU A 149 0.71 -9.32 16.63
N ARG A 150 1.43 -8.46 17.38
CA ARG A 150 0.99 -7.95 18.70
C ARG A 150 -0.36 -7.24 18.61
N PHE A 151 -0.59 -6.46 17.56
CA PHE A 151 -1.91 -5.87 17.32
C PHE A 151 -2.96 -6.94 17.04
N MET A 152 -2.68 -7.87 16.12
CA MET A 152 -3.67 -8.86 15.67
C MET A 152 -4.17 -9.73 16.82
N GLU A 153 -3.26 -10.10 17.73
CA GLU A 153 -3.57 -10.80 18.98
C GLU A 153 -4.54 -9.99 19.85
N LYS A 154 -4.29 -8.70 20.04
CA LYS A 154 -5.16 -7.79 20.83
C LYS A 154 -6.49 -7.50 20.15
N ALA A 155 -6.47 -7.28 18.83
CA ALA A 155 -7.60 -6.82 18.04
C ALA A 155 -8.64 -7.93 17.80
N LYS A 156 -8.26 -9.20 17.95
CA LYS A 156 -9.12 -10.38 17.77
C LYS A 156 -9.94 -10.30 16.48
N ILE A 157 -9.28 -9.89 15.38
CA ILE A 157 -9.94 -9.71 14.08
C ILE A 157 -10.50 -11.05 13.62
N LYS A 158 -11.82 -11.11 13.47
CA LYS A 158 -12.51 -12.29 12.95
C LYS A 158 -12.03 -12.60 11.54
N ASN A 159 -11.83 -13.88 11.24
CA ASN A 159 -11.49 -14.38 9.90
C ASN A 159 -10.16 -13.86 9.32
N LEU A 160 -9.30 -13.22 10.13
CA LEU A 160 -7.96 -12.81 9.70
C LEU A 160 -7.11 -14.02 9.32
N LYS A 161 -6.48 -13.93 8.14
CA LYS A 161 -5.52 -14.93 7.65
C LYS A 161 -4.13 -14.35 7.70
N ILE A 162 -3.26 -14.99 8.46
CA ILE A 162 -1.83 -14.68 8.53
C ILE A 162 -1.14 -15.68 7.61
N VAL A 163 -0.54 -15.18 6.53
CA VAL A 163 0.14 -16.01 5.52
C VAL A 163 1.63 -15.70 5.61
N LYS A 164 2.43 -16.66 6.09
CA LYS A 164 3.88 -16.53 6.08
C LYS A 164 4.40 -16.64 4.66
N THR A 165 5.31 -15.76 4.25
CA THR A 165 5.86 -15.77 2.89
C THR A 165 7.21 -15.04 2.82
N ASP A 166 8.01 -15.41 1.83
CA ASP A 166 9.26 -14.72 1.47
C ASP A 166 9.22 -14.02 0.10
N PHE A 167 8.04 -13.85 -0.51
CA PHE A 167 7.90 -13.28 -1.86
C PHE A 167 8.50 -11.87 -2.01
N GLU A 168 8.65 -11.14 -0.91
CA GLU A 168 9.34 -9.86 -0.88
C GLU A 168 10.86 -9.95 -1.18
N LEU A 169 11.45 -11.14 -1.17
CA LEU A 169 12.83 -11.42 -1.60
C LEU A 169 12.98 -11.52 -3.11
N ILE A 170 11.88 -11.71 -3.87
CA ILE A 170 11.94 -11.86 -5.34
C ILE A 170 12.54 -10.61 -5.98
N ARG A 171 12.14 -9.42 -5.52
CA ARG A 171 12.63 -8.14 -6.04
C ARG A 171 14.15 -7.99 -5.90
N PRO A 172 14.75 -8.06 -4.70
CA PRO A 172 16.19 -7.97 -4.57
C PRO A 172 16.90 -9.13 -5.28
N TYR A 173 16.33 -10.34 -5.28
CA TYR A 173 16.91 -11.49 -5.97
C TYR A 173 17.12 -11.25 -7.48
N ILE A 174 16.12 -10.66 -8.14
CA ILE A 174 16.13 -10.38 -9.58
C ILE A 174 16.93 -9.12 -9.91
N LEU A 175 16.76 -8.05 -9.13
CA LEU A 175 17.23 -6.71 -9.54
C LEU A 175 18.60 -6.33 -8.96
N ASN A 176 19.04 -6.93 -7.86
CA ASN A 176 20.34 -6.58 -7.28
C ASN A 176 21.49 -6.98 -8.20
N ASN A 177 22.47 -6.09 -8.28
CA ASN A 177 23.72 -6.28 -9.00
C ASN A 177 24.81 -5.42 -8.36
N GLU A 178 26.04 -5.53 -8.87
CA GLU A 178 27.21 -4.84 -8.31
C GLU A 178 27.06 -3.33 -8.17
N ASN A 179 26.22 -2.71 -9.01
CA ASN A 179 26.06 -1.25 -9.07
C ASN A 179 24.80 -0.76 -8.36
N LYS A 180 23.84 -1.65 -8.03
CA LYS A 180 22.55 -1.22 -7.47
C LYS A 180 21.90 -2.28 -6.59
N ASN A 181 21.52 -1.80 -5.40
CA ASN A 181 20.81 -2.56 -4.40
C ASN A 181 19.36 -2.11 -4.28
N TYR A 182 18.46 -3.07 -4.14
CA TYR A 182 17.03 -2.88 -3.91
C TYR A 182 16.67 -3.51 -2.58
N SER A 183 15.98 -2.81 -1.68
CA SER A 183 15.51 -3.43 -0.44
C SER A 183 14.56 -4.60 -0.73
N TYR A 184 14.40 -5.49 0.26
CA TYR A 184 13.25 -6.39 0.28
C TYR A 184 11.94 -5.57 0.24
N GLY A 185 10.89 -6.21 -0.26
CA GLY A 185 9.60 -5.57 -0.50
C GLY A 185 9.14 -5.74 -1.94
N PHE A 186 7.82 -5.74 -2.11
CA PHE A 186 7.24 -5.63 -3.45
C PHE A 186 7.64 -4.32 -4.11
N HIS A 187 7.70 -4.31 -5.44
CA HIS A 187 8.01 -3.09 -6.18
C HIS A 187 6.92 -2.03 -6.00
N SER A 188 5.67 -2.46 -5.83
CA SER A 188 4.53 -1.59 -5.49
C SER A 188 3.55 -2.31 -4.57
N GLY A 189 2.63 -1.55 -3.98
CA GLY A 189 1.61 -2.08 -3.06
C GLY A 189 0.70 -3.15 -3.69
N ILE A 190 0.58 -3.20 -5.02
CA ILE A 190 -0.22 -4.21 -5.71
C ILE A 190 0.39 -5.63 -5.59
N GLY A 191 1.68 -5.76 -5.27
CA GLY A 191 2.35 -7.06 -5.13
C GLY A 191 1.77 -7.90 -3.99
N TYR A 192 1.21 -7.27 -2.95
CA TYR A 192 0.48 -7.96 -1.89
C TYR A 192 -0.76 -8.69 -2.40
N SER A 193 -1.31 -8.29 -3.54
CA SER A 193 -2.46 -8.96 -4.16
C SER A 193 -2.11 -10.36 -4.67
N ALA A 194 -0.82 -10.67 -4.92
CA ALA A 194 -0.42 -11.98 -5.44
C ALA A 194 -0.87 -13.13 -4.52
N ILE A 195 -0.71 -12.98 -3.20
CA ILE A 195 -1.17 -13.97 -2.22
C ILE A 195 -2.70 -14.05 -2.19
N ILE A 196 -3.40 -12.91 -2.28
CA ILE A 196 -4.87 -12.88 -2.31
C ILE A 196 -5.41 -13.59 -3.56
N ILE A 197 -4.77 -13.36 -4.71
CA ILE A 197 -5.12 -13.99 -5.99
C ILE A 197 -4.92 -15.50 -5.90
N LEU A 198 -3.79 -15.97 -5.37
CA LEU A 198 -3.54 -17.41 -5.21
C LEU A 198 -4.55 -18.08 -4.28
N LEU A 199 -4.94 -17.39 -3.20
CA LEU A 199 -5.91 -17.91 -2.23
C LEU A 199 -7.38 -17.68 -2.64
N SER A 200 -7.63 -17.06 -3.80
CA SER A 200 -8.95 -16.57 -4.15
C SER A 200 -9.99 -17.66 -4.35
N GLN A 201 -9.65 -18.74 -5.06
CA GLN A 201 -10.56 -19.86 -5.30
C GLN A 201 -10.90 -20.60 -3.99
N PHE A 202 -9.89 -20.81 -3.14
CA PHE A 202 -10.07 -21.47 -1.84
C PHE A 202 -11.00 -20.69 -0.91
N TYR A 203 -10.91 -19.35 -0.92
CA TYR A 203 -11.73 -18.49 -0.07
C TYR A 203 -12.96 -17.89 -0.77
N ASN A 204 -13.28 -18.31 -2.01
CA ASN A 204 -14.37 -17.76 -2.81
C ASN A 204 -14.30 -16.22 -2.96
N ILE A 205 -13.10 -15.67 -3.17
CA ILE A 205 -12.85 -14.23 -3.31
C ILE A 205 -13.06 -13.81 -4.76
N GLY A 206 -14.00 -12.90 -4.99
CA GLY A 206 -14.19 -12.22 -6.29
C GLY A 206 -13.80 -10.74 -6.26
N HIS A 207 -13.63 -10.16 -5.07
CA HIS A 207 -13.33 -8.74 -4.91
C HIS A 207 -12.01 -8.58 -4.17
N ILE A 208 -11.02 -7.92 -4.79
CA ILE A 208 -9.69 -7.72 -4.24
C ILE A 208 -9.55 -6.25 -3.84
N ALA A 209 -9.40 -6.03 -2.53
CA ALA A 209 -9.34 -4.72 -1.92
C ALA A 209 -7.93 -4.41 -1.42
N LEU A 210 -7.48 -3.17 -1.62
CA LEU A 210 -6.24 -2.64 -1.01
C LEU A 210 -6.56 -1.46 -0.10
N GLY A 211 -5.74 -1.28 0.95
CA GLY A 211 -5.83 -0.14 1.88
C GLY A 211 -5.33 1.20 1.32
N GLY A 212 -5.57 1.49 0.04
CA GLY A 212 -5.22 2.77 -0.57
C GLY A 212 -6.18 3.88 -0.13
N ILE A 213 -5.61 5.06 0.15
CA ILE A 213 -6.30 6.29 0.57
C ILE A 213 -6.07 7.40 -0.46
N MET A 214 -6.79 8.52 -0.31
CA MET A 214 -6.77 9.67 -1.23
C MET A 214 -5.35 10.16 -1.55
N GLU A 215 -4.45 10.19 -0.57
CA GLU A 215 -3.06 10.61 -0.74
C GLU A 215 -2.29 9.75 -1.76
N SER A 216 -2.58 8.44 -1.75
CA SER A 216 -1.95 7.44 -2.62
C SER A 216 -2.69 7.24 -3.94
N VAL A 217 -4.00 7.51 -3.97
CA VAL A 217 -4.87 7.26 -5.12
C VAL A 217 -5.00 8.52 -5.97
N PHE A 218 -5.40 9.64 -5.37
CA PHE A 218 -5.73 10.89 -6.06
C PHE A 218 -4.70 12.00 -5.90
N LEU A 219 -3.70 11.88 -5.00
CA LEU A 219 -2.78 13.01 -4.73
C LEU A 219 -1.30 12.78 -5.09
N GLY A 220 -0.99 11.75 -5.88
CA GLY A 220 0.37 11.55 -6.40
C GLY A 220 1.47 11.54 -5.34
N THR A 221 1.22 10.94 -4.16
CA THR A 221 2.02 11.04 -2.91
C THR A 221 1.75 12.27 -2.04
N GLY A 222 0.55 12.83 -2.15
CA GLY A 222 0.00 13.86 -1.27
C GLY A 222 0.23 15.32 -1.68
N HIS A 223 0.87 15.61 -2.82
CA HIS A 223 1.26 16.97 -3.20
C HIS A 223 0.57 17.54 -4.45
N ARG A 224 -0.14 16.73 -5.24
CA ARG A 224 -0.87 17.22 -6.42
C ARG A 224 -2.01 16.29 -6.80
N PHE A 225 -3.13 16.84 -7.26
CA PHE A 225 -4.23 16.01 -7.72
C PHE A 225 -3.90 15.24 -9.01
N ILE A 226 -4.36 14.00 -9.08
CA ILE A 226 -4.28 13.11 -10.23
C ILE A 226 -5.66 12.44 -10.35
N ASP A 227 -6.41 12.80 -11.39
CA ASP A 227 -7.70 12.18 -11.66
C ASP A 227 -7.49 10.75 -12.16
N VAL A 228 -7.68 9.74 -11.32
CA VAL A 228 -7.48 8.34 -11.71
C VAL A 228 -8.74 7.63 -12.18
N ILE A 229 -9.90 8.30 -12.23
CA ILE A 229 -11.21 7.67 -12.46
C ILE A 229 -11.95 8.18 -13.70
N ASP A 230 -11.64 9.37 -14.22
CA ASP A 230 -12.23 9.88 -15.45
C ASP A 230 -11.89 8.98 -16.65
N LYS A 231 -12.91 8.55 -17.40
CA LYS A 231 -12.77 7.74 -18.63
C LYS A 231 -12.24 8.55 -19.82
N LYS A 232 -12.32 9.89 -19.80
CA LYS A 232 -11.93 10.79 -20.90
C LYS A 232 -10.49 11.29 -20.81
N ARG A 233 -9.77 10.97 -19.72
CA ARG A 233 -8.39 11.40 -19.51
C ARG A 233 -7.47 10.96 -20.66
N LYS A 234 -6.48 11.80 -20.99
CA LYS A 234 -5.41 11.45 -21.92
C LYS A 234 -4.48 10.43 -21.27
N GLY A 235 -4.56 9.17 -21.73
CA GLY A 235 -3.75 8.05 -21.24
C GLY A 235 -4.36 7.33 -20.03
N GLU A 236 -4.08 6.03 -19.91
CA GLU A 236 -4.64 5.16 -18.87
C GLU A 236 -4.00 5.43 -17.50
N SER A 237 -4.82 5.67 -16.47
CA SER A 237 -4.34 5.72 -15.08
C SER A 237 -3.95 4.32 -14.59
N LEU A 238 -3.09 4.23 -13.56
CA LEU A 238 -2.78 2.92 -12.96
C LEU A 238 -4.02 2.23 -12.40
N PHE A 239 -4.97 2.99 -11.84
CA PHE A 239 -6.21 2.41 -11.33
C PHE A 239 -7.06 1.80 -12.44
N ILE A 240 -7.27 2.53 -13.54
CA ILE A 240 -8.02 2.06 -14.71
C ILE A 240 -7.38 0.81 -15.29
N ARG A 241 -6.04 0.79 -15.37
CA ARG A 241 -5.27 -0.37 -15.80
C ARG A 241 -5.55 -1.59 -14.93
N TRP A 242 -5.43 -1.44 -13.61
CA TRP A 242 -5.67 -2.55 -12.68
C TRP A 242 -7.12 -3.00 -12.72
N HIS A 243 -8.07 -2.08 -12.76
CA HIS A 243 -9.48 -2.40 -12.90
C HIS A 243 -9.74 -3.24 -14.16
N ARG A 244 -9.20 -2.83 -15.31
CA ARG A 244 -9.31 -3.58 -16.58
C ARG A 244 -8.66 -4.96 -16.50
N ILE A 245 -7.44 -5.05 -15.96
CA ILE A 245 -6.72 -6.32 -15.82
C ILE A 245 -7.51 -7.27 -14.92
N TYR A 246 -7.90 -6.86 -13.72
CA TYR A 246 -8.61 -7.74 -12.78
C TYR A 246 -9.97 -8.19 -13.32
N LYS A 247 -10.70 -7.29 -13.98
CA LYS A 247 -12.00 -7.59 -14.59
C LYS A 247 -11.87 -8.68 -15.67
N ALA A 248 -10.80 -8.65 -16.45
CA ALA A 248 -10.54 -9.69 -17.43
C ALA A 248 -10.45 -11.08 -16.77
N TYR A 249 -9.81 -11.19 -15.59
CA TYR A 249 -9.69 -12.45 -14.86
C TYR A 249 -10.89 -12.81 -13.98
N GLY A 250 -11.98 -12.04 -14.04
CA GLY A 250 -13.17 -12.30 -13.22
C GLY A 250 -13.03 -11.81 -11.78
N TYR A 251 -12.26 -10.74 -11.55
CA TYR A 251 -12.15 -10.07 -10.25
C TYR A 251 -12.56 -8.61 -10.33
N ASN A 252 -13.05 -8.06 -9.22
CA ASN A 252 -13.12 -6.62 -9.01
C ASN A 252 -11.88 -6.15 -8.24
N PHE A 253 -11.21 -5.13 -8.72
CA PHE A 253 -10.13 -4.44 -8.00
C PHE A 253 -10.61 -3.10 -7.49
N PHE A 254 -10.40 -2.80 -6.20
CA PHE A 254 -10.92 -1.57 -5.63
C PHE A 254 -10.18 -1.07 -4.38
N TYR A 255 -10.36 0.22 -4.08
CA TYR A 255 -9.85 0.87 -2.87
C TYR A 255 -11.04 1.30 -2.01
N PRO A 256 -11.37 0.59 -0.91
CA PRO A 256 -12.57 0.87 -0.10
C PRO A 256 -12.66 2.33 0.36
N LEU A 257 -11.50 2.90 0.71
CA LEU A 257 -11.34 4.26 1.21
C LEU A 257 -10.51 5.15 0.26
N GLY A 258 -10.53 4.84 -1.04
CA GLY A 258 -9.69 5.51 -2.05
C GLY A 258 -9.88 7.03 -2.13
N GLY A 259 -11.07 7.55 -1.84
CA GLY A 259 -11.35 9.00 -1.76
C GLY A 259 -11.41 9.55 -0.33
N CYS A 260 -10.94 8.80 0.67
CA CYS A 260 -10.80 9.27 2.05
C CYS A 260 -9.34 9.60 2.34
N SER A 261 -9.08 10.68 3.07
CA SER A 261 -7.72 11.06 3.49
C SER A 261 -7.21 10.20 4.65
N GLU A 262 -5.93 10.35 5.00
CA GLU A 262 -5.38 9.78 6.24
C GLU A 262 -5.99 10.41 7.52
N VAL A 263 -6.51 11.64 7.41
CA VAL A 263 -7.25 12.30 8.50
C VAL A 263 -8.53 11.50 8.78
N ILE A 264 -9.24 11.08 7.73
CA ILE A 264 -10.43 10.24 7.85
C ILE A 264 -10.09 8.87 8.41
N THR A 265 -9.07 8.17 7.88
CA THR A 265 -8.72 6.85 8.41
C THR A 265 -8.30 6.92 9.87
N THR A 266 -7.59 7.97 10.27
CA THR A 266 -7.24 8.24 11.68
C THR A 266 -8.50 8.49 12.53
N LYS A 267 -9.47 9.27 12.04
CA LYS A 267 -10.75 9.50 12.73
C LYS A 267 -11.53 8.20 12.95
N ILE A 268 -11.66 7.37 11.92
CA ILE A 268 -12.32 6.05 11.98
C ILE A 268 -11.67 5.19 13.06
N ILE A 269 -10.34 5.05 13.02
CA ILE A 269 -9.60 4.23 13.99
C ILE A 269 -9.81 4.73 15.41
N ASN A 270 -9.78 6.05 15.61
CA ASN A 270 -9.94 6.66 16.93
C ASN A 270 -11.35 6.51 17.54
N GLN A 271 -12.35 6.19 16.72
CA GLN A 271 -13.72 5.90 17.15
C GLN A 271 -14.03 4.40 17.17
N SER A 272 -13.04 3.55 16.88
CA SER A 272 -13.21 2.10 16.74
C SER A 272 -12.57 1.31 17.89
N PRO A 273 -12.84 -0.01 17.98
CA PRO A 273 -12.10 -0.92 18.85
C PRO A 273 -10.59 -1.01 18.55
N PHE A 274 -10.15 -0.53 17.38
CA PHE A 274 -8.73 -0.49 17.01
C PHE A 274 -8.02 0.78 17.52
N LYS A 275 -8.72 1.66 18.25
CA LYS A 275 -8.15 2.86 18.86
C LYS A 275 -6.93 2.49 19.69
N GLY A 276 -5.82 3.14 19.39
CA GLY A 276 -4.57 2.93 20.09
C GLY A 276 -3.91 1.58 19.83
N THR A 277 -4.49 0.66 19.05
CA THR A 277 -3.84 -0.62 18.72
C THR A 277 -3.37 -0.65 17.27
N ALA A 278 -4.16 -0.11 16.33
CA ALA A 278 -3.74 0.01 14.94
C ALA A 278 -2.46 0.87 14.83
N CYS A 279 -1.45 0.34 14.13
CA CYS A 279 -0.13 0.94 14.11
C CYS A 279 0.57 0.74 12.76
N SER A 280 0.82 1.86 12.07
CA SER A 280 1.61 1.88 10.83
C SER A 280 3.13 1.93 11.05
N CYS A 281 3.58 1.94 12.31
CA CYS A 281 4.99 2.05 12.65
C CYS A 281 5.74 0.77 12.31
N ASN A 282 6.84 0.92 11.59
CA ASN A 282 7.72 -0.16 11.15
C ASN A 282 8.91 -0.41 12.09
N ARG A 283 9.02 0.32 13.20
CA ARG A 283 10.05 0.09 14.22
C ARG A 283 9.46 -0.74 15.35
N LYS A 284 10.17 -1.76 15.82
CA LYS A 284 9.75 -2.55 16.99
C LYS A 284 9.48 -1.65 18.19
N ILE A 285 8.35 -1.88 18.86
CA ILE A 285 7.94 -1.15 20.06
C ILE A 285 7.92 -2.12 21.23
N GLU A 286 8.98 -2.12 22.04
CA GLU A 286 9.20 -3.12 23.11
C GLU A 286 8.35 -2.88 24.37
N ASN A 287 7.73 -1.70 24.51
CA ASN A 287 6.91 -1.33 25.66
C ASN A 287 5.41 -1.37 25.32
N ASP A 288 4.56 -1.14 26.32
CA ASP A 288 3.11 -0.99 26.13
C ASP A 288 2.68 0.21 25.28
N LYS A 289 3.65 0.98 24.78
CA LYS A 289 3.43 1.98 23.75
C LYS A 289 2.95 1.34 22.44
N ASN A 290 2.26 2.15 21.64
CA ASN A 290 1.79 1.79 20.31
C ASN A 290 2.47 2.62 19.21
N TYR A 291 3.35 3.56 19.58
CA TYR A 291 4.13 4.36 18.64
C TYR A 291 5.58 4.46 19.11
N CYS A 292 6.53 4.47 18.17
CA CYS A 292 7.94 4.65 18.49
C CYS A 292 8.31 6.13 18.72
N GLU A 293 7.44 7.06 18.31
CA GLU A 293 7.60 8.52 18.45
C GLU A 293 8.90 9.07 17.81
N ASN A 294 9.52 8.28 16.91
CA ASN A 294 10.83 8.57 16.33
C ASN A 294 10.84 8.47 14.80
N CYS A 295 9.70 8.22 14.15
CA CYS A 295 9.61 8.07 12.70
C CYS A 295 8.57 9.02 12.10
N PHE A 296 8.70 9.29 10.79
CA PHE A 296 7.83 10.21 10.07
C PHE A 296 6.35 9.78 10.05
N LYS A 297 6.08 8.48 10.09
CA LYS A 297 4.71 7.98 10.23
C LYS A 297 4.11 8.34 11.60
N CYS A 298 4.89 8.23 12.67
CA CYS A 298 4.44 8.64 14.01
C CYS A 298 4.21 10.15 14.08
N PHE A 299 5.09 10.97 13.47
CA PHE A 299 4.89 12.42 13.37
C PHE A 299 3.51 12.76 12.76
N ARG A 300 3.18 12.20 11.59
CA ARG A 300 1.90 12.47 10.94
C ARG A 300 0.71 11.92 11.74
N ASN A 301 0.78 10.66 12.16
CA ASN A 301 -0.33 10.02 12.88
C ASN A 301 -0.67 10.70 14.21
N LEU A 302 0.34 11.05 15.00
CA LEU A 302 0.15 11.73 16.28
C LEU A 302 -0.12 13.22 16.08
N GLY A 303 0.51 13.84 15.09
CA GLY A 303 0.31 15.25 14.75
C GLY A 303 -1.12 15.56 14.30
N MET A 304 -1.73 14.69 13.48
CA MET A 304 -3.15 14.78 13.11
C MET A 304 -4.10 14.70 14.30
N GLN A 305 -3.65 14.14 15.43
CA GLN A 305 -4.38 14.04 16.69
C GLN A 305 -4.03 15.19 17.66
N GLY A 306 -3.28 16.20 17.20
CA GLY A 306 -2.84 17.34 18.00
C GLY A 306 -1.67 17.06 18.93
N LYS A 307 -1.02 15.88 18.83
CA LYS A 307 0.11 15.51 19.68
C LYS A 307 1.44 15.80 18.97
N LEU A 308 2.17 16.79 19.46
CA LEU A 308 3.54 17.04 19.04
C LEU A 308 4.49 15.99 19.64
N ILE A 309 5.43 15.50 18.85
CA ILE A 309 6.52 14.63 19.29
C ILE A 309 7.86 15.39 19.20
N ASN A 310 8.83 14.97 20.00
CA ASN A 310 10.15 15.60 20.02
C ASN A 310 10.82 15.52 18.64
N TYR A 311 11.42 16.65 18.23
CA TYR A 311 12.19 16.71 17.00
C TYR A 311 13.36 15.73 17.03
N ASN A 312 13.56 15.05 15.91
CA ASN A 312 14.78 14.32 15.64
C ASN A 312 15.04 14.27 14.13
N LEU A 313 16.28 13.99 13.76
CA LEU A 313 16.69 13.95 12.34
C LEU A 313 15.97 12.86 11.53
N SER A 314 15.39 11.84 12.15
CA SER A 314 14.77 10.73 11.42
C SER A 314 13.45 11.11 10.77
N TRP A 315 12.62 11.92 11.43
CA TRP A 315 11.40 12.44 10.83
C TRP A 315 11.55 13.88 10.35
N GLY A 316 12.31 14.70 11.07
CA GLY A 316 12.53 16.09 10.75
C GLY A 316 13.08 16.28 9.34
N SER A 317 14.12 15.51 8.98
CA SER A 317 14.76 15.58 7.65
C SER A 317 13.83 15.28 6.47
N VAL A 318 12.69 14.64 6.69
CA VAL A 318 11.71 14.39 5.63
C VAL A 318 10.98 15.66 5.22
N LEU A 319 10.78 16.60 6.15
CA LEU A 319 10.09 17.87 5.91
C LEU A 319 10.92 18.85 5.06
N TYR A 320 12.23 18.61 4.98
CA TYR A 320 13.19 19.41 4.21
C TYR A 320 13.37 18.90 2.76
N LYS A 321 12.59 17.91 2.33
CA LYS A 321 12.66 17.34 0.98
C LYS A 321 11.51 17.85 0.10
N PHE A 322 11.82 18.08 -1.17
CA PHE A 322 10.83 18.42 -2.19
C PHE A 322 10.69 17.30 -3.25
N PRO A 323 9.46 16.98 -3.69
CA PRO A 323 8.19 17.43 -3.12
C PRO A 323 8.04 16.95 -1.67
N LEU A 324 7.28 17.71 -0.86
CA LEU A 324 7.02 17.32 0.52
C LEU A 324 6.31 15.96 0.53
N LYS A 325 6.91 14.98 1.20
CA LYS A 325 6.38 13.61 1.27
C LYS A 325 5.03 13.63 1.97
N MET A 326 3.96 13.16 1.31
CA MET A 326 2.60 13.19 1.84
C MET A 326 2.20 14.63 2.24
N ALA A 327 2.38 15.59 1.32
CA ALA A 327 2.34 17.03 1.63
C ALA A 327 1.07 17.46 2.38
N THR A 328 -0.11 17.16 1.83
CA THR A 328 -1.42 17.45 2.45
C THR A 328 -1.55 16.94 3.88
N SER A 329 -1.34 15.65 4.14
CA SER A 329 -1.45 15.09 5.50
C SER A 329 -0.32 15.53 6.43
N SER A 330 0.88 15.81 5.91
CA SER A 330 2.01 16.31 6.70
C SER A 330 1.81 17.75 7.15
N THR A 331 1.32 18.61 6.26
CA THR A 331 0.96 20.00 6.57
C THR A 331 -0.20 20.03 7.54
N TYR A 332 -1.26 19.24 7.31
CA TYR A 332 -2.38 19.16 8.24
C TYR A 332 -1.93 18.67 9.64
N ALA A 333 -1.07 17.64 9.70
CA ALA A 333 -0.52 17.16 10.96
C ALA A 333 0.28 18.26 11.69
N ALA A 334 1.11 19.01 10.96
CA ALA A 334 1.91 20.09 11.50
C ALA A 334 1.03 21.22 12.06
N GLN A 335 0.02 21.66 11.29
CA GLN A 335 -0.97 22.64 11.71
C GLN A 335 -1.70 22.20 12.99
N LYS A 336 -2.20 20.96 13.04
CA LYS A 336 -2.96 20.45 14.19
C LYS A 336 -2.13 20.29 15.47
N CYS A 337 -0.85 19.93 15.37
CA CYS A 337 0.02 19.81 16.55
C CYS A 337 0.85 21.06 16.87
N GLY A 338 0.68 22.14 16.10
CA GLY A 338 1.42 23.40 16.29
C GLY A 338 2.90 23.30 15.93
N TYR A 339 3.30 22.33 15.10
CA TYR A 339 4.67 22.26 14.60
C TYR A 339 4.86 23.20 13.42
N THR A 340 5.92 23.99 13.45
CA THR A 340 6.37 24.79 12.31
C THR A 340 7.89 24.77 12.20
N ASN A 341 8.40 25.11 11.02
CA ASN A 341 9.79 25.45 10.73
C ASN A 341 9.81 26.39 9.52
N GLU A 342 10.98 26.88 9.08
CA GLU A 342 11.04 27.86 7.98
C GLU A 342 10.48 27.37 6.63
N PHE A 343 10.23 26.06 6.49
CA PHE A 343 9.61 25.45 5.31
C PHE A 343 8.10 25.30 5.44
N LEU A 344 7.60 24.94 6.61
CA LEU A 344 6.16 24.73 6.84
C LEU A 344 5.42 26.02 7.16
N GLU A 345 6.13 27.07 7.57
CA GLU A 345 5.54 28.37 7.94
C GLU A 345 4.66 28.95 6.82
N GLN A 346 5.07 28.79 5.57
CA GLN A 346 4.31 29.25 4.40
C GLN A 346 2.98 28.50 4.20
N TYR A 347 2.85 27.30 4.77
CA TYR A 347 1.66 26.46 4.65
C TYR A 347 0.74 26.57 5.87
N LYS A 348 1.09 27.37 6.89
CA LYS A 348 0.37 27.40 8.17
C LYS A 348 -1.09 27.83 8.03
N ASP A 349 -1.38 28.72 7.08
CA ASP A 349 -2.70 29.32 6.87
C ASP A 349 -3.49 28.65 5.73
N ILE A 350 -2.95 27.58 5.12
CA ILE A 350 -3.67 26.84 4.09
C ILE A 350 -4.84 26.09 4.72
N ASP A 351 -6.03 26.33 4.18
CA ASP A 351 -7.22 25.58 4.56
C ASP A 351 -7.22 24.16 3.96
N LEU A 352 -6.93 23.18 4.83
CA LEU A 352 -6.93 21.75 4.52
C LEU A 352 -8.16 21.02 5.10
N SER A 353 -9.23 21.75 5.47
CA SER A 353 -10.44 21.15 6.07
C SER A 353 -11.16 20.17 5.14
N TYR A 354 -10.95 20.27 3.83
CA TYR A 354 -11.46 19.28 2.87
C TYR A 354 -10.94 17.87 3.17
N LEU A 355 -9.76 17.71 3.80
CA LEU A 355 -9.25 16.39 4.20
C LEU A 355 -10.13 15.70 5.25
N GLU A 356 -11.00 16.41 5.96
CA GLU A 356 -11.95 15.81 6.92
C GLU A 356 -13.20 15.23 6.25
N LYS A 357 -13.33 15.38 4.92
CA LYS A 357 -14.45 14.94 4.08
C LYS A 357 -13.97 14.00 2.97
N TYR A 358 -14.86 13.16 2.45
CA TYR A 358 -14.50 12.20 1.40
C TYR A 358 -14.80 12.76 0.00
N TYR A 359 -13.95 12.43 -0.98
CA TYR A 359 -14.04 12.90 -2.36
C TYR A 359 -15.22 12.29 -3.11
N THR A 360 -16.38 12.93 -3.08
CA THR A 360 -17.68 12.38 -3.52
C THR A 360 -17.66 11.55 -4.80
N PRO A 361 -16.98 11.95 -5.89
CA PRO A 361 -16.94 11.19 -7.14
C PRO A 361 -16.41 9.75 -7.01
N TYR A 362 -15.65 9.41 -5.96
CA TYR A 362 -15.14 8.04 -5.76
C TYR A 362 -16.23 7.04 -5.35
N LEU A 363 -17.37 7.51 -4.81
CA LEU A 363 -18.53 6.71 -4.39
C LEU A 363 -19.79 7.00 -5.20
N GLU A 364 -19.67 7.68 -6.34
CA GLU A 364 -20.80 7.98 -7.21
C GLU A 364 -20.78 7.09 -8.46
N GLU A 365 -21.97 6.93 -9.05
CA GLU A 365 -22.13 6.25 -10.33
C GLU A 365 -22.39 7.30 -11.38
N GLU A 366 -21.39 7.52 -12.24
CA GLU A 366 -21.52 8.43 -13.37
C GLU A 366 -21.02 7.75 -14.64
N ASN A 367 -21.68 8.04 -15.77
CA ASN A 367 -21.35 7.43 -17.06
C ASN A 367 -19.88 7.62 -17.45
N ASN A 368 -19.25 8.73 -17.02
CA ASN A 368 -17.87 9.08 -17.37
C ASN A 368 -16.83 8.64 -16.33
N ILE A 369 -17.22 7.99 -15.22
CA ILE A 369 -16.33 7.60 -14.12
C ILE A 369 -16.22 6.07 -14.07
N ILE A 370 -15.03 5.55 -13.79
CA ILE A 370 -14.83 4.13 -13.47
C ILE A 370 -15.12 3.90 -11.99
N ASP A 371 -15.98 2.93 -11.71
CA ASP A 371 -16.38 2.58 -10.34
C ASP A 371 -15.15 2.23 -9.49
N MET A 372 -14.86 3.09 -8.51
CA MET A 372 -13.76 2.87 -7.58
C MET A 372 -14.13 1.93 -6.44
N VAL A 373 -15.43 1.74 -6.17
CA VAL A 373 -15.97 0.76 -5.24
C VAL A 373 -17.10 0.01 -5.96
N PRO A 374 -17.11 -1.34 -5.96
CA PRO A 374 -18.18 -2.11 -6.60
C PRO A 374 -19.56 -1.71 -6.09
N ASN A 375 -20.56 -1.67 -6.98
CA ASN A 375 -21.94 -1.27 -6.65
C ASN A 375 -22.50 -2.03 -5.45
N THR A 376 -22.15 -3.31 -5.30
CA THR A 376 -22.56 -4.18 -4.19
C THR A 376 -22.11 -3.69 -2.81
N PHE A 377 -21.03 -2.90 -2.73
CA PHE A 377 -20.45 -2.43 -1.46
C PHE A 377 -20.51 -0.92 -1.28
N ARG A 378 -20.83 -0.17 -2.33
CA ARG A 378 -20.79 1.30 -2.34
C ARG A 378 -21.69 1.90 -1.25
N GLU A 379 -22.94 1.48 -1.16
CA GLU A 379 -23.87 1.98 -0.13
C GLU A 379 -23.45 1.56 1.28
N TYR A 380 -22.90 0.36 1.45
CA TYR A 380 -22.35 -0.07 2.74
C TYR A 380 -21.20 0.84 3.18
N VAL A 381 -20.25 1.14 2.28
CA VAL A 381 -19.12 2.04 2.57
C VAL A 381 -19.63 3.45 2.89
N LYS A 382 -20.57 4.00 2.11
CA LYS A 382 -21.19 5.31 2.40
C LYS A 382 -21.82 5.36 3.78
N ASN A 383 -22.65 4.36 4.12
CA ASN A 383 -23.30 4.29 5.42
C ASN A 383 -22.28 4.19 6.56
N LYS A 384 -21.21 3.41 6.39
CA LYS A 384 -20.12 3.35 7.37
C LYS A 384 -19.43 4.69 7.56
N LEU A 385 -19.13 5.41 6.48
CA LEU A 385 -18.56 6.77 6.58
C LEU A 385 -19.49 7.73 7.33
N GLN A 386 -20.80 7.66 7.07
CA GLN A 386 -21.80 8.45 7.78
C GLN A 386 -21.89 8.09 9.28
N GLU A 387 -21.81 6.80 9.64
CA GLU A 387 -21.76 6.34 11.04
C GLU A 387 -20.60 6.98 11.81
N TYR A 388 -19.43 7.18 11.17
CA TYR A 388 -18.28 7.90 11.74
C TYR A 388 -18.37 9.44 11.62
N GLY A 389 -19.51 9.96 11.18
CA GLY A 389 -19.76 11.39 10.99
C GLY A 389 -18.85 12.02 9.92
N ILE A 390 -18.51 11.28 8.87
CA ILE A 390 -17.70 11.76 7.75
C ILE A 390 -18.66 12.21 6.65
N LYS A 391 -18.51 13.45 6.19
CA LYS A 391 -19.37 14.06 5.19
C LYS A 391 -18.73 13.98 3.79
N PRO A 392 -19.54 13.99 2.71
CA PRO A 392 -19.02 14.22 1.37
C PRO A 392 -18.41 15.60 1.25
N MET A 393 -17.43 15.73 0.35
CA MET A 393 -16.94 17.01 -0.13
C MET A 393 -18.03 17.74 -0.93
N ASN A 394 -18.16 19.05 -0.73
CA ASN A 394 -18.93 19.91 -1.62
C ASN A 394 -18.04 20.41 -2.78
N GLU A 395 -18.63 21.18 -3.71
CA GLU A 395 -17.91 21.71 -4.88
C GLU A 395 -16.66 22.53 -4.51
N ASN A 396 -16.74 23.34 -3.45
CA ASN A 396 -15.60 24.13 -2.98
C ASN A 396 -14.48 23.27 -2.40
N ASP A 397 -14.83 22.21 -1.65
CA ASP A 397 -13.86 21.23 -1.14
C ASP A 397 -13.18 20.49 -2.29
N ILE A 398 -13.93 20.08 -3.32
CA ILE A 398 -13.41 19.42 -4.53
C ILE A 398 -12.47 20.35 -5.28
N ASN A 399 -12.84 21.63 -5.44
CA ASN A 399 -11.99 22.62 -6.09
C ASN A 399 -10.64 22.78 -5.37
N LYS A 400 -10.64 22.87 -4.02
CA LYS A 400 -9.40 22.89 -3.23
C LYS A 400 -8.58 21.63 -3.39
N LEU A 401 -9.22 20.45 -3.45
CA LEU A 401 -8.53 19.18 -3.67
C LEU A 401 -7.84 19.16 -5.04
N ILE A 402 -8.54 19.54 -6.11
CA ILE A 402 -8.03 19.53 -7.49
C ILE A 402 -6.85 20.51 -7.63
N HIS A 403 -6.96 21.67 -7.02
CA HIS A 403 -5.94 22.73 -7.06
C HIS A 403 -4.88 22.61 -5.95
N CYS A 404 -4.82 21.49 -5.22
CA CYS A 404 -3.89 21.38 -4.10
C CYS A 404 -2.42 21.47 -4.52
N GLY A 405 -2.10 21.18 -5.79
CA GLY A 405 -0.76 21.30 -6.36
C GLY A 405 -0.24 22.74 -6.34
N ASP A 406 -1.15 23.71 -6.50
CA ASP A 406 -0.81 25.14 -6.55
C ASP A 406 -0.27 25.63 -5.19
N TYR A 407 -0.61 24.94 -4.10
CA TYR A 407 -0.09 25.21 -2.77
C TYR A 407 1.32 24.67 -2.54
N PHE A 408 1.67 23.56 -3.19
CA PHE A 408 2.88 22.78 -2.90
C PHE A 408 3.94 22.88 -4.00
N ASP A 409 3.76 23.77 -4.98
CA ASP A 409 4.78 24.12 -5.97
C ASP A 409 5.70 25.22 -5.40
N ASN A 410 7.03 24.99 -5.35
CA ASN A 410 7.89 25.91 -4.62
C ASN A 410 9.37 25.97 -5.05
N GLU A 411 9.81 27.16 -5.46
CA GLU A 411 11.21 27.50 -5.74
C GLU A 411 12.11 27.58 -4.50
N LYS A 412 11.58 27.91 -3.32
CA LYS A 412 12.33 28.02 -2.05
C LYS A 412 13.01 26.71 -1.67
N TYR A 413 12.39 25.56 -1.97
CA TYR A 413 13.03 24.25 -1.79
C TYR A 413 14.20 24.04 -2.76
N ASN A 414 14.08 24.51 -4.00
CA ASN A 414 15.15 24.41 -5.00
C ASN A 414 16.38 25.25 -4.61
N ASN A 415 16.18 26.35 -3.88
CA ASN A 415 17.22 27.30 -3.51
C ASN A 415 18.10 26.89 -2.31
N LEU A 416 17.70 25.90 -1.51
CA LEU A 416 18.40 25.57 -0.26
C LEU A 416 19.50 24.49 -0.43
N HIS A 417 19.60 23.88 -1.61
CA HIS A 417 20.61 22.87 -1.97
C HIS A 417 20.81 21.72 -0.95
N ILE A 418 19.81 21.44 -0.10
CA ILE A 418 19.88 20.35 0.90
C ILE A 418 19.64 19.01 0.19
N LYS A 419 20.73 18.31 -0.16
CA LYS A 419 20.68 17.02 -0.87
C LYS A 419 20.90 15.83 0.06
N THR A 420 21.62 16.04 1.14
CA THR A 420 22.04 14.99 2.08
C THR A 420 21.64 15.29 3.52
N LYS A 421 21.72 14.27 4.38
CA LYS A 421 21.52 14.44 5.83
C LYS A 421 22.58 15.38 6.42
N ASP A 422 23.80 15.38 5.89
CA ASP A 422 24.88 16.22 6.36
C ASP A 422 24.67 17.69 5.98
N ASP A 423 24.13 17.95 4.78
CA ASP A 423 23.72 19.30 4.38
C ASP A 423 22.69 19.87 5.35
N LEU A 424 21.72 19.04 5.75
CA LEU A 424 20.71 19.43 6.74
C LEU A 424 21.34 19.67 8.12
N VAL A 425 22.25 18.81 8.58
CA VAL A 425 22.95 19.02 9.86
C VAL A 425 23.75 20.31 9.85
N LYS A 426 24.41 20.65 8.73
CA LYS A 426 25.13 21.92 8.57
C LYS A 426 24.18 23.10 8.56
N TYR A 427 23.03 22.96 7.90
CA TYR A 427 22.00 23.98 7.84
C TYR A 427 21.42 24.29 9.23
N LEU A 428 21.02 23.25 9.98
CA LEU A 428 20.42 23.38 11.32
C LEU A 428 21.39 23.87 12.41
N LYS A 429 22.69 23.96 12.11
CA LYS A 429 23.72 24.49 13.03
C LYS A 429 24.02 25.98 12.81
N LYS A 430 23.56 26.55 11.70
CA LYS A 430 23.58 27.99 11.45
C LYS A 430 22.35 28.62 12.07
#